data_AF-A0A174I5A0-F1
#
_entry.id   AF-A0A174I5A0-F1
#
_cell.length_a   1.000
_cell.length_b   1.000
_cell.length_c   1.000
_cell.angle_alpha   90.00
_cell.angle_beta   90.00
_cell.angle_gamma   90.00
#
_symmetry.space_group_name_H-M   'P 1'
#
loop_
_entity.id
_entity.type
_entity.pdbx_description
1 polymer ?
#
loop_
_entity_poly.entity_id
_entity_poly.type
_entity_poly.pdbx_seq_one_letter_code
_entity_poly.pdbx_strand_id
1 'polypeptide(L)'
;MQTGAKISQFGHHAEAICTGSLAGHNAVRLMLGMPLLILPASIAIGDLIGYANEKAATREGRMNRYTFAGAGYLKRMEELGLYTTDINEINNRIKKVNLDNIFEQKLV
;
A
#
# COMPACT_ATOMS: atom_id res chain seq x y z
N MET A 1 14.34 -4.75 4.87
CA MET A 1 13.67 -5.40 3.72
C MET A 1 12.16 -5.26 3.93
N GLN A 2 11.54 -4.20 3.40
CA GLN A 2 10.14 -3.83 3.68
C GLN A 2 9.15 -4.20 2.55
N THR A 3 9.54 -5.05 1.60
CA THR A 3 8.71 -5.50 0.47
C THR A 3 8.30 -6.97 0.58
N GLY A 4 8.03 -7.46 1.80
CA GLY A 4 7.75 -8.88 2.07
C GLY A 4 6.36 -9.38 1.67
N ALA A 5 5.44 -8.53 1.21
CA ALA A 5 4.11 -8.96 0.79
C ALA A 5 4.18 -9.64 -0.59
N LYS A 6 3.85 -10.93 -0.64
CA LYS A 6 3.82 -11.70 -1.89
C LYS A 6 2.58 -11.25 -2.68
N ILE A 7 2.74 -10.96 -3.98
CA ILE A 7 1.65 -10.51 -4.88
C ILE A 7 0.41 -11.43 -4.77
N SER A 8 0.61 -12.72 -4.47
CA SER A 8 -0.47 -13.70 -4.26
C SER A 8 -1.45 -13.39 -3.11
N GLN A 9 -1.09 -12.49 -2.20
CA GLN A 9 -1.94 -12.07 -1.07
C GLN A 9 -2.93 -10.97 -1.44
N PHE A 10 -2.76 -10.34 -2.61
CA PHE A 10 -3.65 -9.30 -3.12
C PHE A 10 -4.64 -9.90 -4.12
N GLY A 11 -5.92 -9.87 -3.77
CA GLY A 11 -6.97 -10.60 -4.48
C GLY A 11 -7.64 -9.85 -5.64
N HIS A 12 -7.46 -8.52 -5.76
CA HIS A 12 -8.06 -7.71 -6.82
C HIS A 12 -7.00 -6.86 -7.56
N HIS A 13 -7.39 -6.38 -8.75
CA HIS A 13 -6.51 -5.68 -9.68
C HIS A 13 -5.88 -4.41 -9.08
N ALA A 14 -6.62 -3.66 -8.25
CA ALA A 14 -6.15 -2.39 -7.70
C ALA A 14 -4.94 -2.57 -6.78
N GLU A 15 -5.02 -3.54 -5.86
CA GLU A 15 -3.97 -3.87 -4.91
C GLU A 15 -2.71 -4.37 -5.62
N ALA A 16 -2.89 -5.22 -6.63
CA ALA A 16 -1.79 -5.73 -7.45
C ALA A 16 -1.08 -4.61 -8.23
N ILE A 17 -1.84 -3.68 -8.82
CA ILE A 17 -1.28 -2.50 -9.51
C ILE A 17 -0.52 -1.62 -8.52
N CYS A 18 -1.12 -1.24 -7.40
CA CYS A 18 -0.49 -0.35 -6.43
C CYS A 18 0.81 -0.93 -5.84
N THR A 19 0.79 -2.21 -5.45
CA THR A 19 1.95 -2.88 -4.86
C THR A 19 3.04 -3.18 -5.90
N GLY A 20 2.65 -3.56 -7.12
CA GLY A 20 3.56 -3.73 -8.26
C GLY A 20 4.25 -2.42 -8.65
N SER A 21 3.51 -1.33 -8.78
CA SER A 21 4.07 0.00 -9.07
C SER A 21 5.04 0.46 -7.98
N LEU A 22 4.70 0.29 -6.70
CA LEU A 22 5.60 0.60 -5.59
C LEU A 22 6.89 -0.25 -5.65
N ALA A 23 6.77 -1.55 -5.91
CA ALA A 23 7.91 -2.46 -6.02
C ALA A 23 8.83 -2.07 -7.19
N GLY A 24 8.27 -1.77 -8.37
CA GLY A 24 9.02 -1.31 -9.53
C GLY A 24 9.75 0.01 -9.28
N HIS A 25 9.06 1.00 -8.71
CA HIS A 25 9.65 2.28 -8.33
C HIS A 25 10.81 2.11 -7.35
N ASN A 26 10.62 1.26 -6.34
CA ASN A 26 11.65 0.95 -5.36
C ASN A 26 12.82 0.15 -5.92
N ALA A 27 12.61 -0.69 -6.93
CA ALA A 27 13.69 -1.39 -7.62
C ALA A 27 14.63 -0.41 -8.33
N VAL A 28 14.07 0.58 -9.04
CA VAL A 28 14.86 1.65 -9.68
C VAL A 28 15.59 2.51 -8.64
N ARG A 29 14.89 2.96 -7.58
CA ARG A 29 15.49 3.72 -6.48
C ARG A 29 16.67 2.98 -5.85
N LEU A 30 16.52 1.68 -5.60
CA LEU A 30 17.57 0.83 -5.06
C LEU A 30 18.79 0.80 -5.97
N MET A 31 18.59 0.63 -7.28
CA MET A 31 19.67 0.64 -8.27
C MET A 31 20.41 1.98 -8.34
N LEU A 32 19.71 3.09 -8.08
CA LEU A 32 20.27 4.44 -8.05
C LEU A 32 20.88 4.82 -6.69
N GLY A 33 20.90 3.93 -5.70
CA GLY A 33 21.37 4.23 -4.34
C GLY A 33 20.48 5.20 -3.56
N MET A 34 19.23 5.39 -4.00
CA MET A 34 18.26 6.27 -3.37
C MET A 34 17.50 5.56 -2.23
N PRO A 35 17.02 6.29 -1.22
CA PRO A 35 16.10 5.75 -0.24
C PRO A 35 14.82 5.19 -0.87
N LEU A 36 14.39 4.02 -0.39
CA LEU A 36 13.14 3.39 -0.82
C LEU A 36 11.95 4.25 -0.40
N LEU A 37 10.94 4.30 -1.27
CA LEU A 37 9.64 4.86 -0.95
C LEU A 37 8.89 3.91 -0.01
N ILE A 38 8.52 4.41 1.16
CA ILE A 38 7.69 3.71 2.13
C ILE A 38 6.36 4.46 2.20
N LEU A 39 5.25 3.76 1.98
CA LEU A 39 3.91 4.34 2.08
C LEU A 39 3.47 4.31 3.55
N PRO A 40 3.03 5.44 4.14
CA PRO A 40 2.66 5.50 5.55
C PRO A 40 1.30 4.84 5.81
N ALA A 41 1.10 4.30 7.02
CA ALA A 41 -0.17 3.70 7.44
C ALA A 41 -1.34 4.72 7.51
N SER A 42 -1.06 6.02 7.39
CA SER A 42 -2.08 7.07 7.32
C SER A 42 -2.81 7.13 5.96
N ILE A 43 -2.46 6.27 4.99
CA ILE A 43 -3.17 6.12 3.72
C ILE A 43 -3.59 4.67 3.49
N ALA A 44 -4.69 4.45 2.77
CA ALA A 44 -5.33 3.13 2.64
C ALA A 44 -4.40 2.05 2.10
N ILE A 45 -3.57 2.33 1.09
CA ILE A 45 -2.62 1.35 0.54
C ILE A 45 -1.42 1.10 1.47
N GLY A 46 -0.96 2.12 2.20
CA GLY A 46 0.13 1.99 3.15
C GLY A 46 -0.27 1.14 4.36
N ASP A 47 -1.48 1.36 4.88
CA ASP A 47 -2.05 0.51 5.94
C ASP A 47 -2.28 -0.92 5.44
N LEU A 48 -2.77 -1.10 4.20
CA LEU A 48 -3.01 -2.44 3.64
C LEU A 48 -1.72 -3.26 3.57
N ILE A 49 -0.63 -2.64 3.09
CA ILE A 49 0.69 -3.28 3.00
C ILE A 49 1.18 -3.63 4.41
N GLY A 50 1.06 -2.71 5.37
CA GLY A 50 1.42 -2.93 6.77
C GLY A 50 0.64 -4.10 7.37
N TYR A 51 -0.68 -4.05 7.26
CA TYR A 51 -1.60 -5.07 7.77
C TYR A 51 -1.35 -6.46 7.17
N ALA A 52 -1.15 -6.54 5.85
CA ALA A 52 -0.83 -7.80 5.18
C ALA A 52 0.52 -8.37 5.68
N ASN A 53 1.54 -7.51 5.83
CA ASN A 53 2.85 -7.91 6.35
C ASN A 53 2.77 -8.41 7.80
N GLU A 54 2.04 -7.71 8.66
CA GLU A 54 1.81 -8.12 10.06
C GLU A 54 1.16 -9.50 10.13
N LYS A 55 0.10 -9.73 9.35
CA LYS A 55 -0.61 -11.02 9.37
C LYS A 55 0.22 -12.15 8.75
N ALA A 56 1.04 -11.86 7.74
CA ALA A 56 1.93 -12.83 7.10
C ALA A 56 2.99 -13.44 8.03
N ALA A 57 3.24 -12.82 9.20
CA ALA A 57 4.09 -13.41 10.24
C ALA A 57 3.55 -14.76 10.74
N THR A 58 2.23 -14.95 10.70
CA THR A 58 1.58 -16.20 11.14
C THR A 58 1.36 -17.18 9.98
N ARG A 59 1.32 -18.49 10.27
CA ARG A 59 1.04 -19.52 9.25
C ARG A 59 -0.34 -19.35 8.61
N GLU A 60 -1.34 -19.05 9.44
CA GLU A 60 -2.71 -18.81 8.99
C GLU A 60 -2.81 -17.56 8.13
N GLY A 61 -2.20 -16.45 8.57
CA GLY A 61 -2.25 -15.18 7.84
C GLY A 61 -1.53 -15.20 6.48
N ARG A 62 -0.63 -16.16 6.23
CA ARG A 62 -0.04 -16.39 4.89
C ARG A 62 -1.01 -16.99 3.88
N MET A 63 -2.05 -17.68 4.35
CA MET A 63 -3.05 -18.33 3.49
C MET A 63 -4.19 -17.38 3.10
N ASN A 64 -4.29 -16.23 3.77
CA ASN A 64 -5.35 -15.25 3.56
C ASN A 64 -5.03 -14.28 2.43
N ARG A 65 -6.09 -13.74 1.82
CA ARG A 65 -6.03 -12.61 0.88
C ARG A 65 -6.49 -11.34 1.58
N TYR A 66 -5.74 -10.26 1.41
CA TYR A 66 -6.05 -8.94 1.97
C TYR A 66 -6.41 -8.01 0.83
N THR A 67 -7.63 -7.48 0.87
CA THR A 67 -8.22 -6.70 -0.23
C THR A 67 -9.06 -5.57 0.34
N PHE A 68 -9.19 -4.46 -0.40
CA PHE A 68 -10.00 -3.31 0.00
C PHE A 68 -11.47 -3.67 0.21
N ALA A 69 -11.99 -4.61 -0.59
CA ALA A 69 -13.36 -5.09 -0.50
C ALA A 69 -13.55 -6.29 0.46
N GLY A 70 -12.47 -6.85 1.00
CA GLY A 70 -12.54 -8.00 1.90
C GLY A 70 -13.05 -7.57 3.26
N ALA A 71 -14.09 -8.26 3.77
CA ALA A 71 -14.79 -7.88 5.00
C ALA A 71 -13.87 -7.59 6.20
N GLY A 72 -12.75 -8.33 6.32
CA GLY A 72 -11.77 -8.10 7.39
C GLY A 72 -11.01 -6.78 7.27
N TYR A 73 -10.51 -6.43 6.08
CA TYR A 73 -9.73 -5.20 5.90
C TYR A 73 -10.63 -3.98 5.69
N LEU A 74 -11.79 -4.13 5.03
CA LEU A 74 -12.77 -3.05 4.89
C LEU A 74 -13.19 -2.52 6.27
N LYS A 75 -13.53 -3.42 7.20
CA LYS A 75 -13.88 -3.04 8.58
C LYS A 75 -12.75 -2.27 9.27
N ARG A 76 -11.50 -2.70 9.11
CA ARG A 76 -10.32 -1.98 9.63
C ARG A 76 -10.22 -0.58 9.01
N MET A 77 -10.43 -0.44 7.70
CA MET A 77 -10.39 0.86 7.05
C MET A 77 -11.47 1.81 7.59
N GLU A 78 -12.67 1.30 7.84
CA GLU A 78 -13.75 2.08 8.47
C GLU A 78 -13.35 2.51 9.90
N GLU A 79 -12.83 1.59 10.72
CA GLU A 79 -12.37 1.86 12.09
C GLU A 79 -11.22 2.90 12.15
N LEU A 80 -10.33 2.89 11.15
CA LEU A 80 -9.22 3.83 11.04
C LEU A 80 -9.59 5.16 10.35
N GLY A 81 -10.84 5.33 9.89
CA GLY A 81 -11.25 6.49 9.10
C GLY A 81 -10.58 6.57 7.72
N LEU A 82 -10.02 5.46 7.24
CA LEU A 82 -9.35 5.39 5.94
C LEU A 82 -10.35 5.20 4.78
N TYR A 83 -11.52 4.61 5.06
CA TYR A 83 -12.58 4.43 4.06
C TYR A 83 -13.33 5.74 3.81
N THR A 84 -13.29 6.23 2.58
CA THR A 84 -14.05 7.38 2.10
C THR A 84 -14.20 7.29 0.58
N THR A 85 -15.29 7.83 0.05
CA THR A 85 -15.52 8.00 -1.39
C THR A 85 -15.38 9.46 -1.82
N ASP A 86 -15.09 10.38 -0.89
CA ASP A 86 -14.87 11.78 -1.20
C ASP A 86 -13.47 11.99 -1.80
N ILE A 87 -13.44 12.30 -3.09
CA ILE A 87 -12.22 12.54 -3.86
C ILE A 87 -11.39 13.70 -3.28
N ASN A 88 -12.03 14.75 -2.76
CA ASN A 88 -11.32 15.88 -2.16
C ASN A 88 -10.62 15.47 -0.87
N GLU A 89 -11.29 14.66 -0.05
CA GLU A 89 -10.69 14.12 1.18
C GLU A 89 -9.48 13.23 0.85
N ILE A 90 -9.62 12.33 -0.14
CA ILE A 90 -8.54 11.47 -0.61
C ILE A 90 -7.35 12.31 -1.06
N ASN A 91 -7.58 13.28 -1.96
CA ASN A 91 -6.52 14.15 -2.47
C ASN A 91 -5.83 14.94 -1.35
N ASN A 92 -6.59 15.48 -0.41
CA ASN A 92 -6.05 16.21 0.73
C ASN A 92 -5.20 15.29 1.62
N ARG A 93 -5.63 14.04 1.83
CA ARG A 93 -4.88 13.05 2.61
C ARG A 93 -3.55 12.70 1.96
N ILE A 94 -3.53 12.48 0.64
CA ILE A 94 -2.30 12.19 -0.12
C ILE A 94 -1.34 13.39 -0.10
N LYS A 95 -1.84 14.61 -0.30
CA LYS A 95 -1.02 15.84 -0.24
C LYS A 95 -0.40 16.06 1.15
N LYS A 96 -1.15 15.81 2.22
CA LYS A 96 -0.65 15.95 3.61
C LYS A 96 0.57 15.08 3.92
N VAL A 97 0.76 13.99 3.18
CA VAL A 97 1.91 13.10 3.33
C VAL A 97 2.94 13.26 2.19
N ASN A 98 2.81 14.30 1.36
CA ASN A 98 3.69 14.60 0.23
C ASN A 98 3.87 13.43 -0.75
N LEU A 99 2.78 12.69 -1.00
CA LEU A 99 2.77 11.57 -1.94
C LEU A 99 2.05 11.89 -3.25
N ASP A 100 1.57 13.12 -3.42
CA ASP A 100 0.99 13.55 -4.69
C ASP A 100 2.04 13.48 -5.81
N ASN A 101 1.66 12.85 -6.92
CA ASN A 101 2.50 12.64 -8.10
C ASN A 101 3.85 11.95 -7.83
N ILE A 102 4.00 11.21 -6.72
CA ILE A 102 5.26 10.60 -6.30
C ILE A 102 5.86 9.62 -7.33
N PHE A 103 5.00 8.99 -8.14
CA PHE A 103 5.41 8.07 -9.20
C PHE A 103 5.67 8.76 -10.55
N GLU A 104 5.28 10.03 -10.69
CA GLU A 104 5.54 10.83 -11.90
C GLU A 104 6.90 11.54 -11.85
N GLN A 105 7.53 11.56 -10.66
CA GLN A 105 8.84 12.15 -10.48
C GLN A 105 9.91 11.38 -11.25
N LYS A 106 10.54 12.07 -12.20
CA LYS A 106 11.67 11.54 -12.97
C LYS A 106 12.86 11.30 -12.03
N LEU A 107 13.31 10.05 -11.95
CA LEU A 107 14.44 9.65 -11.10
C LEU A 107 15.80 9.80 -11.78
N VAL A 108 15.82 9.82 -13.13
CA VAL A 108 16.98 10.00 -14.03
C VAL A 108 16.55 10.73 -15.28
#